data_AF-A0A2S6RRV3-F1
#
_entry.id   AF-A0A2S6RRV3-F1
#
_cell.length_a   1.000
_cell.length_b   1.000
_cell.length_c   1.000
_cell.angle_alpha   90.00
_cell.angle_beta   90.00
_cell.angle_gamma   90.00
#
_symmetry.space_group_name_H-M   'P 1'
#
loop_
_entity.id
_entity.type
_entity.pdbx_description
1 polymer ?
#
loop_
_entity_poly.entity_id
_entity_poly.type
_entity_poly.pdbx_seq_one_letter_code
_entity_poly.pdbx_strand_id
1 'polypeptide(L)'
;MKVQDSLDSYDLIDQTDKRKDCASTWFFQLRDRLCAVFEDIESELAAGPNVELPPGKFDRTSWDREGGGGGEISVMRGRVFEKVGVNISTVKGKFSDQFRGQIPGTEESSSFWASGISVVAHMWSPLVPTAHMNTRYIVTGRSWFGGGSDLTPMVENDADSEVFHGALKAACDAHNTDYYVRFKKLCDEYFYLPHRQEPRGIGGIFYDNLENNWEKDFAFTRDVGLAFLRIYPDIVRRHLQKPWTEQQRERQLIRRGRYVEFNLLHDRGTQFGLKTGGNVEAILMSMPPVVKWP
;
A
#
# COMPACT_ATOMS: atom_id res chain seq x y z
N MET A 1 41.06 -13.33 17.57
CA MET A 1 39.67 -13.79 17.42
C MET A 1 38.66 -12.76 17.91
N LYS A 2 38.63 -12.35 19.19
CA LYS A 2 37.60 -11.40 19.70
C LYS A 2 37.54 -9.99 19.07
N VAL A 3 38.62 -9.47 18.49
CA VAL A 3 38.66 -8.10 17.92
C VAL A 3 38.09 -8.05 16.49
N GLN A 4 38.31 -9.11 15.69
CA GLN A 4 37.78 -9.20 14.32
C GLN A 4 36.25 -9.36 14.34
N ASP A 5 35.73 -10.24 15.21
CA ASP A 5 34.27 -10.44 15.39
C ASP A 5 33.55 -9.14 15.79
N SER A 6 34.22 -8.27 16.58
CA SER A 6 33.65 -6.99 17.01
C SER A 6 33.62 -5.94 15.88
N LEU A 7 34.63 -5.91 15.01
CA LEU A 7 34.70 -5.00 13.86
C LEU A 7 33.70 -5.42 12.78
N ASP A 8 33.62 -6.72 12.49
CA ASP A 8 32.67 -7.26 11.51
C ASP A 8 31.21 -7.04 11.99
N SER A 9 30.94 -7.16 13.29
CA SER A 9 29.61 -6.86 13.85
C SER A 9 29.26 -5.37 13.77
N TYR A 10 30.24 -4.48 13.94
CA TYR A 10 30.04 -3.03 13.89
C TYR A 10 29.75 -2.56 12.46
N ASP A 11 30.51 -3.07 11.48
CA ASP A 11 30.31 -2.78 10.05
C ASP A 11 28.96 -3.31 9.53
N LEU A 12 28.51 -4.48 10.01
CA LEU A 12 27.20 -5.02 9.69
C LEU A 12 26.04 -4.20 10.29
N ILE A 13 26.20 -3.67 11.50
CA ILE A 13 25.22 -2.78 12.15
C ILE A 13 25.14 -1.46 11.38
N ASP A 14 26.27 -0.84 11.04
CA ASP A 14 26.34 0.41 10.27
C ASP A 14 25.70 0.26 8.87
N GLN A 15 25.97 -0.85 8.18
CA GLN A 15 25.30 -1.15 6.91
C GLN A 15 23.79 -1.34 7.06
N THR A 16 23.34 -2.01 8.12
CA THR A 16 21.92 -2.25 8.37
C THR A 16 21.18 -0.95 8.70
N ASP A 17 21.78 -0.05 9.47
CA ASP A 17 21.18 1.25 9.79
C ASP A 17 21.11 2.15 8.55
N LYS A 18 22.17 2.19 7.72
CA LYS A 18 22.13 2.89 6.42
C LYS A 18 21.00 2.36 5.52
N ARG A 19 20.77 1.05 5.50
CA ARG A 19 19.68 0.42 4.72
C ARG A 19 18.30 0.83 5.24
N LYS A 20 18.11 0.86 6.55
CA LYS A 20 16.87 1.33 7.19
C LYS A 20 16.59 2.79 6.83
N ASP A 21 17.60 3.65 6.87
CA ASP A 21 17.48 5.08 6.57
C ASP A 21 17.17 5.32 5.08
N CYS A 22 17.84 4.62 4.17
CA CYS A 22 17.53 4.67 2.75
C CYS A 22 16.08 4.28 2.44
N ALA A 23 15.61 3.17 3.03
CA ALA A 23 14.25 2.68 2.81
C ALA A 23 13.19 3.65 3.37
N SER A 24 13.34 4.10 4.62
CA SER A 24 12.39 5.01 5.25
C SER A 24 12.33 6.38 4.55
N THR A 25 13.48 6.91 4.14
CA THR A 25 13.57 8.15 3.36
C THR A 25 12.84 8.03 2.02
N TRP A 26 13.01 6.89 1.33
CA TRP A 26 12.29 6.63 0.08
C TRP A 26 10.77 6.62 0.27
N PHE A 27 10.26 5.94 1.30
CA PHE A 27 8.82 5.87 1.55
C PHE A 27 8.23 7.25 1.88
N PHE A 28 8.96 8.08 2.63
CA PHE A 28 8.59 9.47 2.87
C PHE A 28 8.51 10.28 1.57
N GLN A 29 9.54 10.20 0.72
CA GLN A 29 9.58 10.92 -0.56
C GLN A 29 8.48 10.46 -1.51
N LEU A 30 8.20 9.16 -1.57
CA LEU A 30 7.12 8.62 -2.40
C LEU A 30 5.75 9.11 -1.91
N ARG A 31 5.53 9.17 -0.59
CA ARG A 31 4.31 9.73 0.00
C ARG A 31 4.12 11.17 -0.45
N ASP A 32 5.13 12.02 -0.34
CA ASP A 32 5.00 13.44 -0.71
C ASP A 32 4.66 13.62 -2.20
N ARG A 33 5.28 12.82 -3.08
CA ARG A 33 4.98 12.84 -4.52
C ARG A 33 3.55 12.38 -4.82
N LEU A 34 3.07 11.35 -4.14
CA LEU A 34 1.70 10.85 -4.28
C LEU A 34 0.68 11.87 -3.75
N CYS A 35 0.94 12.49 -2.60
CA CYS A 35 0.07 13.54 -2.09
C CYS A 35 -0.01 14.72 -3.06
N ALA A 36 1.13 15.19 -3.58
CA ALA A 36 1.17 16.29 -4.53
C ALA A 36 0.36 15.98 -5.80
N VAL A 37 0.60 14.83 -6.45
CA VAL A 37 -0.11 14.50 -7.69
C VAL A 37 -1.62 14.28 -7.47
N PHE A 38 -2.04 13.81 -6.29
CA PHE A 38 -3.46 13.67 -5.97
C PHE A 38 -4.14 15.03 -5.69
N GLU A 39 -3.45 15.99 -5.07
CA GLU A 39 -3.94 17.37 -4.93
C GLU A 39 -3.99 18.11 -6.29
N ASP A 40 -3.05 17.84 -7.18
CA ASP A 40 -3.10 18.34 -8.56
C ASP A 40 -4.35 17.82 -9.28
N ILE A 41 -4.63 16.51 -9.19
CA ILE A 41 -5.84 15.90 -9.76
C ILE A 41 -7.13 16.53 -9.20
N GLU A 42 -7.17 16.81 -7.90
CA GLU A 42 -8.31 17.53 -7.29
C GLU A 42 -8.52 18.90 -7.93
N SER A 43 -7.44 19.60 -8.27
CA SER A 43 -7.46 20.91 -8.92
C SER A 43 -7.84 20.84 -10.41
N GLU A 44 -7.52 19.74 -11.09
CA GLU A 44 -7.77 19.50 -12.52
C GLU A 44 -9.26 19.28 -12.88
N LEU A 45 -10.13 18.94 -11.91
CA LEU A 45 -11.55 18.72 -12.18
C LEU A 45 -12.24 20.01 -12.66
N ALA A 46 -12.57 20.06 -13.95
CA ALA A 46 -13.22 21.20 -14.60
C ALA A 46 -14.70 20.96 -14.97
N ALA A 47 -15.16 19.70 -14.94
CA ALA A 47 -16.54 19.33 -15.23
C ALA A 47 -16.89 18.00 -14.54
N GLY A 48 -18.18 17.76 -14.34
CA GLY A 48 -18.70 16.52 -13.76
C GLY A 48 -19.49 16.75 -12.46
N PRO A 49 -20.01 15.68 -11.84
CA PRO A 49 -21.01 15.78 -10.77
C PRO A 49 -20.57 16.56 -9.52
N ASN A 50 -19.26 16.61 -9.25
CA ASN A 50 -18.70 17.20 -8.03
C ASN A 50 -17.90 18.49 -8.27
N VAL A 51 -17.98 19.10 -9.46
CA VAL A 51 -17.13 20.25 -9.82
C VAL A 51 -17.29 21.44 -8.85
N GLU A 52 -18.49 21.63 -8.30
CA GLU A 52 -18.85 22.70 -7.36
C GLU A 52 -18.31 22.48 -5.93
N LEU A 53 -17.85 21.26 -5.61
CA LEU A 53 -17.19 21.01 -4.33
C LEU A 53 -15.77 21.59 -4.36
N PRO A 54 -15.23 22.05 -3.21
CA PRO A 54 -13.85 22.51 -3.16
C PRO A 54 -12.86 21.36 -3.43
N PRO A 55 -11.70 21.63 -4.10
CA PRO A 55 -10.61 20.67 -4.19
C PRO A 55 -10.15 20.23 -2.80
N GLY A 56 -9.94 18.92 -2.64
CA GLY A 56 -9.38 18.35 -1.42
C GLY A 56 -7.92 18.74 -1.20
N LYS A 57 -7.50 18.71 0.07
CA LYS A 57 -6.08 18.79 0.49
C LYS A 57 -5.81 17.72 1.54
N PHE A 58 -4.57 17.26 1.63
CA PHE A 58 -4.16 16.31 2.66
C PHE A 58 -4.09 16.98 4.04
N ASP A 59 -4.84 16.41 4.98
CA ASP A 59 -4.61 16.62 6.41
C ASP A 59 -3.57 15.59 6.90
N ARG A 60 -2.58 16.07 7.65
CA ARG A 60 -1.42 15.28 8.08
C ARG A 60 -1.31 15.27 9.59
N THR A 61 -1.28 14.06 10.15
CA THR A 61 -1.18 13.85 11.59
C THR A 61 -0.02 12.89 11.88
N SER A 62 1.05 13.45 12.45
CA SER A 62 2.15 12.67 13.01
C SER A 62 1.72 11.96 14.31
N TRP A 63 2.24 10.77 14.54
CA TRP A 63 1.98 9.99 15.75
C TRP A 63 3.21 9.17 16.15
N ASP A 64 3.36 8.99 17.45
CA ASP A 64 4.41 8.16 18.04
C ASP A 64 3.83 6.83 18.56
N ARG A 65 4.65 5.79 18.57
CA ARG A 65 4.28 4.47 19.08
C ARG A 65 4.91 4.20 20.43
N GLU A 66 4.11 3.77 21.40
CA GLU A 66 4.64 3.17 22.63
C GLU A 66 5.44 1.90 22.29
N GLY A 67 6.74 1.90 22.61
CA GLY A 67 7.69 0.86 22.19
C GLY A 67 8.64 1.26 21.06
N GLY A 68 8.46 2.45 20.45
CA GLY A 68 9.45 3.12 19.62
C GLY A 68 9.06 3.30 18.15
N GLY A 69 9.49 4.43 17.59
CA GLY A 69 9.13 4.86 16.24
C GLY A 69 7.75 5.53 16.21
N GLY A 70 7.13 5.55 15.04
CA GLY A 70 5.88 6.25 14.80
C GLY A 70 5.51 6.27 13.32
N GLY A 71 4.77 7.28 12.91
CA GLY A 71 4.41 7.48 11.51
C GLY A 71 3.67 8.79 11.28
N GLU A 72 3.20 8.95 10.05
CA GLU A 72 2.36 10.07 9.67
C GLU A 72 1.17 9.55 8.86
N ILE A 73 -0.02 9.91 9.34
CA ILE A 73 -1.27 9.70 8.64
C ILE A 73 -1.43 10.87 7.68
N SER A 74 -1.69 10.62 6.40
CA SER A 74 -2.03 11.66 5.42
C SER A 74 -3.34 11.28 4.76
N VAL A 75 -4.43 11.99 5.07
CA VAL A 75 -5.77 11.70 4.55
C VAL A 75 -6.32 12.92 3.84
N MET A 76 -6.90 12.70 2.66
CA MET A 76 -7.62 13.71 1.90
C MET A 76 -9.03 13.24 1.61
N ARG A 77 -9.97 14.18 1.73
CA ARG A 77 -11.33 14.09 1.21
C ARG A 77 -11.55 15.28 0.29
N GLY A 78 -11.99 15.02 -0.92
CA GLY A 78 -12.13 16.03 -1.95
C GLY A 78 -13.27 15.72 -2.90
N ARG A 79 -13.22 16.37 -4.06
CA ARG A 79 -14.25 16.30 -5.10
C ARG A 79 -13.99 15.19 -6.12
N VAL A 80 -12.74 14.71 -6.21
CA VAL A 80 -12.35 13.56 -7.05
C VAL A 80 -12.16 12.31 -6.19
N PHE A 81 -11.34 12.43 -5.13
CA PHE A 81 -11.12 11.39 -4.12
C PHE A 81 -12.14 11.56 -3.00
N GLU A 82 -13.11 10.64 -2.91
CA GLU A 82 -14.07 10.66 -1.80
C GLU A 82 -13.37 10.40 -0.46
N LYS A 83 -12.34 9.55 -0.48
CA LYS A 83 -11.34 9.39 0.58
C LYS A 83 -10.08 8.80 -0.03
N VAL A 84 -8.93 9.39 0.21
CA VAL A 84 -7.62 8.77 -0.06
C VAL A 84 -6.73 8.94 1.16
N GLY A 85 -5.96 7.90 1.47
CA GLY A 85 -4.89 8.03 2.45
C GLY A 85 -3.57 7.47 1.93
N VAL A 86 -2.49 8.12 2.35
CA VAL A 86 -1.10 7.85 1.95
C VAL A 86 -0.26 7.84 3.23
N ASN A 87 -0.33 6.75 3.98
CA ASN A 87 0.27 6.66 5.31
C ASN A 87 1.69 6.13 5.22
N ILE A 88 2.58 6.68 6.05
CA ILE A 88 3.92 6.14 6.28
C ILE A 88 4.10 5.76 7.74
N SER A 89 4.90 4.75 8.00
CA SER A 89 5.32 4.40 9.36
C SER A 89 6.75 3.91 9.37
N THR A 90 7.44 4.18 10.48
CA THR A 90 8.73 3.57 10.82
C THR A 90 8.67 3.22 12.30
N VAL A 91 8.50 1.93 12.59
CA VAL A 91 8.30 1.40 13.94
C VAL A 91 9.43 0.45 14.32
N LYS A 92 9.73 0.40 15.61
CA LYS A 92 10.66 -0.58 16.17
C LYS A 92 10.11 -1.10 17.49
N GLY A 93 10.67 -2.19 17.97
CA GLY A 93 10.31 -2.74 19.27
C GLY A 93 10.68 -4.20 19.40
N LYS A 94 9.98 -4.89 20.30
CA LYS A 94 10.09 -6.33 20.51
C LYS A 94 8.73 -6.97 20.34
N PHE A 95 8.66 -8.09 19.64
CA PHE A 95 7.46 -8.93 19.60
C PHE A 95 7.24 -9.60 20.97
N SER A 96 5.98 -9.82 21.34
CA SER A 96 5.65 -10.66 22.48
C SER A 96 5.99 -12.12 22.17
N ASP A 97 6.16 -12.94 23.20
CA ASP A 97 6.53 -14.36 23.03
C ASP A 97 5.51 -15.15 22.20
N GLN A 98 4.25 -14.71 22.18
CA GLN A 98 3.19 -15.30 21.36
C GLN A 98 3.47 -15.21 19.86
N PHE A 99 4.16 -14.16 19.41
CA PHE A 99 4.48 -13.95 17.99
C PHE A 99 5.86 -14.50 17.60
N ARG A 100 6.62 -15.02 18.56
CA ARG A 100 7.93 -15.62 18.31
C ARG A 100 7.76 -16.88 17.47
N GLY A 101 8.54 -17.01 16.39
CA GLY A 101 8.46 -18.13 15.45
C GLY A 101 7.31 -18.07 14.45
N GLN A 102 6.40 -17.08 14.55
CA GLN A 102 5.40 -16.80 13.52
C GLN A 102 5.92 -15.80 12.47
N ILE A 103 6.92 -15.00 12.85
CA ILE A 103 7.55 -13.99 11.98
C ILE A 103 8.97 -14.47 11.66
N PRO A 104 9.39 -14.48 10.37
CA PRO A 104 10.73 -14.88 9.98
C PRO A 104 11.83 -14.12 10.73
N GLY A 105 12.84 -14.83 11.23
CA GLY A 105 14.00 -14.23 11.89
C GLY A 105 13.76 -13.78 13.33
N THR A 106 12.73 -14.32 14.00
CA THR A 106 12.44 -14.03 15.41
C THR A 106 12.84 -15.16 16.37
N GLU A 107 13.50 -16.21 15.86
CA GLU A 107 13.88 -17.42 16.61
C GLU A 107 14.91 -17.09 17.71
N GLU A 108 15.88 -16.23 17.39
CA GLU A 108 16.99 -15.88 18.28
C GLU A 108 16.85 -14.48 18.91
N SER A 109 16.04 -13.60 18.33
CA SER A 109 15.80 -12.23 18.82
C SER A 109 14.36 -11.82 18.58
N SER A 110 13.70 -11.27 19.60
CA SER A 110 12.35 -10.72 19.45
C SER A 110 12.33 -9.31 18.89
N SER A 111 13.49 -8.70 18.62
CA SER A 111 13.58 -7.31 18.18
C SER A 111 13.21 -7.17 16.71
N PHE A 112 12.53 -6.08 16.38
CA PHE A 112 12.19 -5.74 15.00
C PHE A 112 12.29 -4.24 14.73
N TRP A 113 12.47 -3.94 13.45
CA TRP A 113 12.27 -2.64 12.84
C TRP A 113 11.48 -2.84 11.56
N ALA A 114 10.54 -1.95 11.27
CA ALA A 114 9.80 -1.97 10.01
C ALA A 114 9.48 -0.56 9.57
N SER A 115 9.63 -0.29 8.27
CA SER A 115 9.20 0.94 7.65
C SER A 115 8.41 0.66 6.38
N GLY A 116 7.45 1.50 6.04
CA GLY A 116 6.67 1.33 4.83
C GLY A 116 5.75 2.50 4.52
N ILE A 117 5.18 2.44 3.32
CA ILE A 117 4.12 3.30 2.82
C ILE A 117 2.90 2.43 2.46
N SER A 118 1.70 2.92 2.77
CA SER A 118 0.44 2.30 2.38
C SER A 118 -0.51 3.35 1.83
N VAL A 119 -1.12 3.02 0.70
CA VAL A 119 -2.00 3.89 -0.07
C VAL A 119 -3.30 3.18 -0.33
N VAL A 120 -4.42 3.83 -0.02
CA VAL A 120 -5.74 3.40 -0.46
C VAL A 120 -6.51 4.61 -0.97
N ALA A 121 -7.01 4.53 -2.19
CA ALA A 121 -7.77 5.58 -2.85
C ALA A 121 -9.18 5.10 -3.17
N HIS A 122 -10.18 5.76 -2.62
CA HIS A 122 -11.60 5.57 -2.88
C HIS A 122 -12.17 6.77 -3.62
N MET A 123 -12.58 6.54 -4.85
CA MET A 123 -12.97 7.60 -5.79
C MET A 123 -14.46 7.92 -5.68
N TRP A 124 -14.84 9.18 -5.91
CA TRP A 124 -16.25 9.53 -6.09
C TRP A 124 -16.84 8.85 -7.33
N SER A 125 -16.12 8.93 -8.45
CA SER A 125 -16.54 8.32 -9.70
C SER A 125 -16.47 6.78 -9.61
N PRO A 126 -17.56 6.05 -9.84
CA PRO A 126 -17.56 4.59 -9.96
C PRO A 126 -16.83 4.10 -11.22
N LEU A 127 -16.49 5.01 -12.15
CA LEU A 127 -15.71 4.69 -13.35
C LEU A 127 -14.21 4.65 -13.07
N VAL A 128 -13.77 5.16 -11.92
CA VAL A 128 -12.37 5.06 -11.49
C VAL A 128 -12.26 3.95 -10.44
N PRO A 129 -11.39 2.94 -10.64
CA PRO A 129 -11.18 1.88 -9.66
C PRO A 129 -10.70 2.41 -8.31
N THR A 130 -11.11 1.75 -7.22
CA THR A 130 -10.37 1.84 -5.96
C THR A 130 -8.99 1.26 -6.19
N ALA A 131 -7.96 1.89 -5.64
CA ALA A 131 -6.59 1.38 -5.74
C ALA A 131 -5.96 1.18 -4.37
N HIS A 132 -5.09 0.19 -4.29
CA HIS A 132 -4.21 -0.04 -3.15
C HIS A 132 -2.76 -0.17 -3.62
N MET A 133 -1.83 0.37 -2.84
CA MET A 133 -0.40 0.13 -2.98
C MET A 133 0.26 0.08 -1.61
N ASN A 134 1.16 -0.87 -1.42
CA ASN A 134 2.02 -0.94 -0.26
C ASN A 134 3.44 -1.29 -0.67
N THR A 135 4.42 -0.66 -0.04
CA THR A 135 5.80 -1.15 -0.05
C THR A 135 6.38 -1.00 1.35
N ARG A 136 7.17 -1.98 1.78
CA ARG A 136 7.71 -2.05 3.14
C ARG A 136 9.06 -2.76 3.18
N TYR A 137 9.85 -2.41 4.18
CA TYR A 137 11.10 -3.06 4.54
C TYR A 137 11.03 -3.49 6.00
N ILE A 138 11.33 -4.76 6.28
CA ILE A 138 11.28 -5.34 7.63
C ILE A 138 12.66 -5.87 7.97
N VAL A 139 13.09 -5.62 9.21
CA VAL A 139 14.36 -6.08 9.78
C VAL A 139 14.08 -6.74 11.14
N THR A 140 14.37 -8.02 11.25
CA THR A 140 14.44 -8.85 12.46
C THR A 140 15.86 -9.43 12.55
N GLY A 141 16.03 -10.70 12.94
CA GLY A 141 17.24 -11.47 12.61
C GLY A 141 17.39 -11.77 11.10
N ARG A 142 16.35 -11.51 10.29
CA ARG A 142 16.38 -11.49 8.82
C ARG A 142 15.98 -10.12 8.31
N SER A 143 16.15 -9.83 7.02
CA SER A 143 15.58 -8.61 6.44
C SER A 143 15.06 -8.82 5.03
N TRP A 144 13.90 -8.27 4.74
CA TRP A 144 13.24 -8.47 3.45
C TRP A 144 12.35 -7.28 3.07
N PHE A 145 12.14 -7.14 1.76
CA PHE A 145 11.11 -6.26 1.22
C PHE A 145 9.80 -7.03 0.99
N GLY A 146 8.70 -6.30 1.11
CA GLY A 146 7.37 -6.76 0.72
C GLY A 146 6.57 -5.61 0.17
N GLY A 147 5.52 -5.92 -0.57
CA GLY A 147 4.68 -4.90 -1.16
C GLY A 147 3.82 -5.40 -2.29
N GLY A 148 3.31 -4.47 -3.07
CA GLY A 148 2.42 -4.74 -4.17
C GLY A 148 1.54 -3.55 -4.50
N SER A 149 0.78 -3.70 -5.56
CA SER A 149 -0.30 -2.79 -5.90
C SER A 149 -1.39 -3.56 -6.62
N ASP A 150 -2.64 -3.19 -6.36
CA ASP A 150 -3.81 -3.83 -6.94
C ASP A 150 -4.94 -2.83 -7.21
N LEU A 151 -5.81 -3.17 -8.17
CA LEU A 151 -7.00 -2.41 -8.51
C LEU A 151 -8.28 -3.17 -8.19
N THR A 152 -9.25 -2.43 -7.68
CA THR A 152 -10.61 -2.89 -7.41
C THR A 152 -11.61 -2.03 -8.22
N PRO A 153 -11.92 -2.42 -9.47
CA PRO A 153 -12.90 -1.72 -10.29
C PRO A 153 -14.33 -1.89 -9.73
N MET A 154 -15.09 -0.81 -9.82
CA MET A 154 -16.53 -0.81 -9.48
C MET A 154 -17.38 -1.10 -10.72
N VAL A 155 -16.88 -0.65 -11.87
CA VAL A 155 -17.34 -0.98 -13.22
C VAL A 155 -16.14 -1.54 -13.98
N GLU A 156 -16.34 -2.63 -14.70
CA GLU A 156 -15.28 -3.26 -15.50
C GLU A 156 -14.80 -2.35 -16.62
N ASN A 157 -13.48 -2.36 -16.83
CA ASN A 157 -12.82 -1.61 -17.90
C ASN A 157 -11.52 -2.33 -18.27
N ASP A 158 -11.52 -3.03 -19.39
CA ASP A 158 -10.38 -3.82 -19.84
C ASP A 158 -9.18 -2.92 -20.18
N ALA A 159 -9.41 -1.75 -20.77
CA ALA A 159 -8.33 -0.82 -21.11
C ALA A 159 -7.59 -0.29 -19.88
N ASP A 160 -8.30 -0.01 -18.77
CA ASP A 160 -7.65 0.38 -17.51
C ASP A 160 -6.88 -0.79 -16.88
N SER A 161 -7.48 -1.99 -16.97
CA SER A 161 -6.87 -3.22 -16.46
C SER A 161 -5.56 -3.52 -17.19
N GLU A 162 -5.56 -3.44 -18.52
CA GLU A 162 -4.40 -3.68 -19.38
C GLU A 162 -3.26 -2.69 -19.11
N VAL A 163 -3.56 -1.39 -19.00
CA VAL A 163 -2.49 -0.41 -18.76
C VAL A 163 -1.93 -0.50 -17.33
N PHE A 164 -2.76 -0.84 -16.35
CA PHE A 164 -2.32 -1.05 -14.98
C PHE A 164 -1.39 -2.26 -14.88
N HIS A 165 -1.84 -3.41 -15.38
CA HIS A 165 -1.04 -4.64 -15.40
C HIS A 165 0.20 -4.50 -16.27
N GLY A 166 0.12 -3.81 -17.40
CA GLY A 166 1.26 -3.50 -18.26
C GLY A 166 2.34 -2.67 -17.55
N ALA A 167 1.94 -1.66 -16.77
CA ALA A 167 2.89 -0.84 -16.00
C ALA A 167 3.58 -1.65 -14.89
N LEU A 168 2.83 -2.49 -14.18
CA LEU A 168 3.39 -3.38 -13.15
C LEU A 168 4.30 -4.45 -13.77
N LYS A 169 3.93 -5.01 -14.92
CA LYS A 169 4.76 -5.97 -15.65
C LYS A 169 6.07 -5.33 -16.10
N ALA A 170 6.03 -4.13 -16.65
CA ALA A 170 7.24 -3.42 -17.04
C ALA A 170 8.19 -3.17 -15.85
N ALA A 171 7.64 -2.81 -14.68
CA ALA A 171 8.42 -2.66 -13.45
C ALA A 171 9.03 -4.00 -13.00
N CYS A 172 8.30 -5.11 -13.09
CA CYS A 172 8.83 -6.44 -12.80
C CYS A 172 9.93 -6.88 -13.79
N ASP A 173 9.66 -6.78 -15.09
CA ASP A 173 10.56 -7.24 -16.16
C ASP A 173 11.91 -6.53 -16.15
N ALA A 174 11.97 -5.28 -15.69
CA ALA A 174 13.20 -4.52 -15.54
C ALA A 174 14.18 -5.11 -14.51
N HIS A 175 13.68 -5.95 -13.59
CA HIS A 175 14.47 -6.57 -12.52
C HIS A 175 14.59 -8.08 -12.70
N ASN A 176 13.47 -8.74 -13.05
CA ASN A 176 13.42 -10.17 -13.34
C ASN A 176 12.11 -10.50 -14.08
N THR A 177 12.22 -11.13 -15.25
CA THR A 177 11.08 -11.48 -16.12
C THR A 177 10.08 -12.45 -15.49
N ASP A 178 10.48 -13.21 -14.47
CA ASP A 178 9.60 -14.15 -13.76
C ASP A 178 8.77 -13.46 -12.66
N TYR A 179 9.14 -12.25 -12.24
CA TYR A 179 8.50 -11.55 -11.13
C TYR A 179 7.04 -11.26 -11.40
N TYR A 180 6.68 -10.80 -12.59
CA TYR A 180 5.28 -10.48 -12.87
C TYR A 180 4.39 -11.72 -12.77
N VAL A 181 4.77 -12.82 -13.40
CA VAL A 181 3.98 -14.07 -13.37
C VAL A 181 3.81 -14.57 -11.95
N ARG A 182 4.91 -14.60 -11.17
CA ARG A 182 4.89 -15.04 -9.77
C ARG A 182 4.05 -14.11 -8.89
N PHE A 183 4.32 -12.81 -8.92
CA PHE A 183 3.70 -11.85 -8.00
C PHE A 183 2.25 -11.54 -8.37
N LYS A 184 1.86 -11.65 -9.64
CA LYS A 184 0.46 -11.60 -10.05
C LYS A 184 -0.31 -12.77 -9.47
N LYS A 185 0.22 -14.00 -9.58
CA LYS A 185 -0.41 -15.18 -8.98
C LYS A 185 -0.59 -15.02 -7.46
N LEU A 186 0.45 -14.56 -6.76
CA LEU A 186 0.35 -14.28 -5.33
C LEU A 186 -0.69 -13.20 -5.00
N CYS A 187 -0.84 -12.19 -5.86
CA CYS A 187 -1.85 -11.15 -5.71
C CYS A 187 -3.27 -11.72 -5.81
N ASP A 188 -3.52 -12.57 -6.80
CA ASP A 188 -4.83 -13.20 -7.00
C ASP A 188 -5.20 -14.10 -5.81
N GLU A 189 -4.23 -14.87 -5.30
CA GLU A 189 -4.42 -15.77 -4.16
C GLU A 189 -4.63 -14.98 -2.86
N TYR A 190 -3.88 -13.89 -2.65
CA TYR A 190 -3.96 -13.09 -1.42
C TYR A 190 -5.27 -12.30 -1.33
N PHE A 191 -5.69 -11.66 -2.43
CA PHE A 191 -6.87 -10.80 -2.46
C PHE A 191 -8.15 -11.54 -2.88
N TYR A 192 -8.33 -12.76 -2.37
CA TYR A 192 -9.52 -13.58 -2.58
C TYR A 192 -10.46 -13.51 -1.36
N LEU A 193 -11.77 -13.53 -1.58
CA LEU A 193 -12.79 -13.61 -0.52
C LEU A 193 -13.39 -15.02 -0.53
N PRO A 194 -12.91 -15.98 0.29
CA PRO A 194 -13.37 -17.36 0.26
C PRO A 194 -14.87 -17.52 0.50
N HIS A 195 -15.44 -16.71 1.39
CA HIS A 195 -16.87 -16.74 1.73
C HIS A 195 -17.78 -16.16 0.65
N ARG A 196 -17.22 -15.44 -0.33
CA ARG A 196 -17.92 -14.92 -1.52
C ARG A 196 -17.53 -15.65 -2.81
N GLN A 197 -16.49 -16.47 -2.75
CA GLN A 197 -15.89 -17.16 -3.88
C GLN A 197 -15.46 -16.20 -5.01
N GLU A 198 -15.06 -14.98 -4.69
CA GLU A 198 -14.69 -13.94 -5.66
C GLU A 198 -13.39 -13.23 -5.26
N PRO A 199 -12.60 -12.71 -6.23
CA PRO A 199 -11.49 -11.82 -5.90
C PRO A 199 -12.01 -10.44 -5.47
N ARG A 200 -11.23 -9.74 -4.64
CA ARG A 200 -11.51 -8.35 -4.23
C ARG A 200 -11.59 -7.42 -5.44
N GLY A 201 -10.72 -7.63 -6.42
CA GLY A 201 -10.58 -6.81 -7.61
C GLY A 201 -9.94 -7.58 -8.77
N ILE A 202 -9.29 -6.87 -9.69
CA ILE A 202 -8.58 -7.47 -10.84
C ILE A 202 -7.13 -7.84 -10.51
N GLY A 203 -6.75 -7.76 -9.24
CA GLY A 203 -5.40 -8.01 -8.78
C GLY A 203 -4.41 -6.94 -9.23
N GLY A 204 -3.18 -7.40 -9.47
CA GLY A 204 -2.00 -6.58 -9.74
C GLY A 204 -0.77 -7.42 -9.43
N ILE A 205 0.10 -6.95 -8.55
CA ILE A 205 1.21 -7.75 -8.00
C ILE A 205 1.22 -7.72 -6.48
N PHE A 206 1.63 -8.83 -5.87
CA PHE A 206 1.88 -8.94 -4.44
C PHE A 206 3.16 -9.76 -4.21
N TYR A 207 4.04 -9.25 -3.35
CA TYR A 207 5.26 -9.94 -2.94
C TYR A 207 5.51 -9.73 -1.46
N ASP A 208 6.12 -10.75 -0.85
CA ASP A 208 6.59 -10.72 0.53
C ASP A 208 7.81 -11.63 0.63
N ASN A 209 8.63 -11.44 1.66
CA ASN A 209 9.88 -12.18 1.85
C ASN A 209 10.82 -12.08 0.63
N LEU A 210 10.94 -10.90 0.02
CA LEU A 210 11.95 -10.64 -1.01
C LEU A 210 13.28 -10.28 -0.33
N GLU A 211 14.19 -11.26 -0.27
CA GLU A 211 15.43 -11.22 0.50
C GLU A 211 16.64 -11.77 -0.28
N ASN A 212 16.79 -11.36 -1.54
CA ASN A 212 17.92 -11.78 -2.36
C ASN A 212 19.15 -10.89 -2.09
N ASN A 213 19.17 -9.72 -2.70
CA ASN A 213 20.23 -8.73 -2.57
C ASN A 213 19.55 -7.40 -2.29
N TRP A 214 19.92 -6.78 -1.17
CA TRP A 214 19.21 -5.60 -0.67
C TRP A 214 19.16 -4.47 -1.71
N GLU A 215 20.25 -4.21 -2.43
CA GLU A 215 20.31 -3.12 -3.40
C GLU A 215 19.37 -3.38 -4.60
N LYS A 216 19.33 -4.61 -5.10
CA LYS A 216 18.41 -5.03 -6.17
C LYS A 216 16.95 -5.05 -5.72
N ASP A 217 16.68 -5.62 -4.54
CA ASP A 217 15.32 -5.73 -4.01
C ASP A 217 14.76 -4.35 -3.64
N PHE A 218 15.62 -3.44 -3.15
CA PHE A 218 15.25 -2.05 -2.91
C PHE A 218 14.97 -1.32 -4.22
N ALA A 219 15.81 -1.49 -5.25
CA ALA A 219 15.57 -0.90 -6.57
C ALA A 219 14.22 -1.37 -7.17
N PHE A 220 13.92 -2.66 -7.10
CA PHE A 220 12.62 -3.20 -7.51
C PHE A 220 11.47 -2.59 -6.70
N THR A 221 11.59 -2.52 -5.38
CA THR A 221 10.59 -1.92 -4.50
C THR A 221 10.30 -0.46 -4.87
N ARG A 222 11.35 0.32 -5.19
CA ARG A 222 11.21 1.69 -5.67
C ARG A 222 10.46 1.76 -7.00
N ASP A 223 10.79 0.88 -7.95
CA ASP A 223 10.15 0.87 -9.26
C ASP A 223 8.68 0.45 -9.20
N VAL A 224 8.27 -0.41 -8.26
CA VAL A 224 6.85 -0.69 -7.99
C VAL A 224 6.13 0.58 -7.52
N GLY A 225 6.69 1.31 -6.56
CA GLY A 225 6.13 2.58 -6.10
C GLY A 225 6.05 3.65 -7.20
N LEU A 226 7.08 3.75 -8.04
CA LEU A 226 7.12 4.67 -9.18
C LEU A 226 6.15 4.25 -10.29
N ALA A 227 5.95 2.95 -10.53
CA ALA A 227 4.95 2.47 -11.47
C ALA A 227 3.55 2.93 -11.03
N PHE A 228 3.20 2.73 -9.75
CA PHE A 228 1.94 3.19 -9.19
C PHE A 228 1.77 4.72 -9.29
N LEU A 229 2.79 5.48 -8.88
CA LEU A 229 2.82 6.94 -8.96
C LEU A 229 2.57 7.48 -10.37
N ARG A 230 2.95 6.73 -11.41
CA ARG A 230 2.68 7.11 -12.80
C ARG A 230 1.29 6.66 -13.25
N ILE A 231 1.01 5.36 -13.13
CA ILE A 231 -0.12 4.76 -13.84
C ILE A 231 -1.47 5.07 -13.20
N TYR A 232 -1.55 5.15 -11.86
CA TYR A 232 -2.84 5.38 -11.21
C TYR A 232 -3.38 6.80 -11.44
N PRO A 233 -2.57 7.88 -11.30
CA PRO A 233 -2.98 9.22 -11.74
C PRO A 233 -3.49 9.27 -13.17
N ASP A 234 -2.83 8.59 -14.10
CA ASP A 234 -3.26 8.55 -15.51
C ASP A 234 -4.62 7.88 -15.69
N ILE A 235 -4.88 6.76 -14.97
CA ILE A 235 -6.20 6.10 -14.96
C ILE A 235 -7.27 7.05 -14.39
N VAL A 236 -6.98 7.75 -13.28
CA VAL A 236 -7.91 8.72 -12.70
C VAL A 236 -8.26 9.80 -13.72
N ARG A 237 -7.25 10.39 -14.37
CA ARG A 237 -7.41 11.47 -15.37
C ARG A 237 -8.26 11.04 -16.57
N ARG A 238 -8.15 9.79 -17.04
CA ARG A 238 -8.96 9.26 -18.16
C ARG A 238 -10.47 9.27 -17.90
N HIS A 239 -10.89 9.23 -16.64
CA HIS A 239 -12.31 9.20 -16.25
C HIS A 239 -12.73 10.41 -15.42
N LEU A 240 -11.80 11.35 -15.17
CA LEU A 240 -11.96 12.47 -14.24
C LEU A 240 -13.25 13.25 -14.44
N GLN A 241 -13.60 13.54 -15.70
CA GLN A 241 -14.74 14.37 -16.07
C GLN A 241 -15.96 13.57 -16.57
N LYS A 242 -15.88 12.24 -16.60
CA LYS A 242 -16.97 11.42 -17.13
C LYS A 242 -18.15 11.42 -16.15
N PRO A 243 -19.39 11.66 -16.60
CA PRO A 243 -20.56 11.52 -15.74
C PRO A 243 -20.80 10.04 -15.37
N TRP A 244 -21.46 9.80 -14.25
CA TRP A 244 -21.89 8.46 -13.82
C TRP A 244 -23.33 8.47 -13.34
N THR A 245 -23.99 7.32 -13.43
CA THR A 245 -25.38 7.16 -13.02
C THR A 245 -25.51 6.79 -11.54
N GLU A 246 -26.69 6.98 -10.98
CA GLU A 246 -27.01 6.51 -9.63
C GLU A 246 -26.85 4.99 -9.51
N GLN A 247 -27.19 4.23 -10.55
CA GLN A 247 -27.00 2.78 -10.57
C GLN A 247 -25.52 2.38 -10.50
N GLN A 248 -24.64 3.10 -11.20
CA GLN A 248 -23.19 2.87 -11.10
C GLN A 248 -22.67 3.22 -9.71
N ARG A 249 -23.17 4.31 -9.10
CA ARG A 249 -22.86 4.67 -7.72
C ARG A 249 -23.35 3.61 -6.73
N GLU A 250 -24.55 3.06 -6.92
CA GLU A 250 -25.09 1.99 -6.07
C GLU A 250 -24.22 0.73 -6.15
N ARG A 251 -23.85 0.31 -7.36
CA ARG A 251 -22.93 -0.81 -7.58
C ARG A 251 -21.59 -0.58 -6.87
N GLN A 252 -21.05 0.64 -6.93
CA GLN A 252 -19.83 1.00 -6.22
C GLN A 252 -19.98 0.84 -4.70
N LEU A 253 -21.08 1.31 -4.10
CA LEU A 253 -21.29 1.19 -2.64
C LEU A 253 -21.38 -0.27 -2.19
N ILE A 254 -22.04 -1.14 -2.98
CA ILE A 254 -22.13 -2.58 -2.71
C ILE A 254 -20.75 -3.25 -2.86
N ARG A 255 -20.01 -2.94 -3.94
CA ARG A 255 -18.65 -3.47 -4.16
C ARG A 255 -17.67 -3.01 -3.09
N ARG A 256 -17.80 -1.78 -2.59
CA ARG A 256 -17.04 -1.31 -1.41
C ARG A 256 -17.36 -2.11 -0.14
N GLY A 257 -18.58 -2.63 0.00
CA GLY A 257 -18.91 -3.60 1.05
C GLY A 257 -18.02 -4.85 1.01
N ARG A 258 -17.71 -5.37 -0.19
CA ARG A 258 -16.74 -6.47 -0.36
C ARG A 258 -15.32 -6.07 0.04
N TYR A 259 -14.92 -4.83 -0.27
CA TYR A 259 -13.63 -4.30 0.15
C TYR A 259 -13.50 -4.30 1.68
N VAL A 260 -14.54 -3.87 2.39
CA VAL A 260 -14.60 -3.91 3.87
C VAL A 260 -14.59 -5.35 4.39
N GLU A 261 -15.39 -6.26 3.81
CA GLU A 261 -15.39 -7.68 4.17
C GLU A 261 -13.98 -8.27 4.08
N PHE A 262 -13.25 -8.01 2.99
CA PHE A 262 -11.88 -8.49 2.84
C PHE A 262 -10.94 -7.92 3.91
N ASN A 263 -10.92 -6.59 4.09
CA ASN A 263 -9.96 -5.96 4.99
C ASN A 263 -10.18 -6.37 6.47
N LEU A 264 -11.43 -6.57 6.90
CA LEU A 264 -11.71 -6.96 8.29
C LEU A 264 -11.54 -8.46 8.53
N LEU A 265 -11.88 -9.32 7.55
CA LEU A 265 -11.91 -10.77 7.74
C LEU A 265 -10.63 -11.49 7.29
N HIS A 266 -9.93 -10.96 6.29
CA HIS A 266 -8.85 -11.70 5.60
C HIS A 266 -7.52 -10.95 5.53
N ASP A 267 -7.52 -9.62 5.55
CA ASP A 267 -6.27 -8.86 5.43
C ASP A 267 -5.38 -9.03 6.68
N ARG A 268 -4.23 -9.69 6.48
CA ARG A 268 -3.28 -9.97 7.56
C ARG A 268 -2.74 -8.70 8.20
N GLY A 269 -2.50 -7.65 7.41
CA GLY A 269 -1.98 -6.37 7.89
C GLY A 269 -2.94 -5.69 8.86
N THR A 270 -4.21 -5.58 8.47
CA THR A 270 -5.28 -5.00 9.29
C THR A 270 -5.49 -5.79 10.58
N GLN A 271 -5.61 -7.12 10.50
CA GLN A 271 -5.82 -7.95 11.67
C GLN A 271 -4.64 -7.89 12.65
N PHE A 272 -3.41 -7.95 12.13
CA PHE A 272 -2.21 -7.86 12.94
C PHE A 272 -2.13 -6.51 13.65
N GLY A 273 -2.35 -5.40 12.92
CA GLY A 273 -2.34 -4.06 13.50
C GLY A 273 -3.35 -3.89 14.63
N LEU A 274 -4.59 -4.34 14.44
CA LEU A 274 -5.64 -4.23 15.46
C LEU A 274 -5.36 -5.10 16.69
N LYS A 275 -4.85 -6.32 16.50
CA LYS A 275 -4.55 -7.25 17.61
C LYS A 275 -3.30 -6.85 18.40
N THR A 276 -2.41 -6.05 17.83
CA THR A 276 -1.13 -5.66 18.45
C THR A 276 -1.12 -4.23 19.01
N GLY A 277 -2.30 -3.59 19.08
CA GLY A 277 -2.41 -2.22 19.60
C GLY A 277 -1.80 -1.16 18.68
N GLY A 278 -1.80 -1.42 17.36
CA GLY A 278 -1.41 -0.41 16.38
C GLY A 278 -2.36 0.80 16.37
N ASN A 279 -1.94 1.90 15.74
CA ASN A 279 -2.77 3.09 15.63
C ASN A 279 -4.04 2.78 14.81
N VAL A 280 -5.19 2.75 15.48
CA VAL A 280 -6.47 2.33 14.90
C VAL A 280 -6.87 3.21 13.71
N GLU A 281 -6.68 4.53 13.81
CA GLU A 281 -6.99 5.47 12.72
C GLU A 281 -6.10 5.23 11.50
N ALA A 282 -4.81 4.95 11.71
CA ALA A 282 -3.89 4.62 10.62
C ALA A 282 -4.27 3.31 9.92
N ILE A 283 -4.75 2.31 10.68
CA ILE A 283 -5.15 0.99 10.16
C ILE A 283 -6.48 1.09 9.38
N LEU A 284 -7.48 1.73 9.97
CA LEU A 284 -8.82 1.87 9.38
C LEU A 284 -8.90 2.99 8.32
N MET A 285 -7.79 3.69 8.05
CA MET A 285 -7.66 4.60 6.90
C MET A 285 -8.10 3.92 5.61
N SER A 286 -7.78 2.63 5.43
CA SER A 286 -8.14 1.82 4.26
C SER A 286 -9.63 1.62 4.04
N MET A 287 -10.48 1.96 5.01
CA MET A 287 -11.93 1.76 4.90
C MET A 287 -12.57 2.85 4.02
N PRO A 288 -13.44 2.49 3.07
CA PRO A 288 -14.22 3.45 2.31
C PRO A 288 -15.17 4.24 3.22
N PRO A 289 -15.50 5.48 2.85
CA PRO A 289 -16.32 6.35 3.70
C PRO A 289 -17.80 5.97 3.75
N VAL A 290 -18.31 5.36 2.68
CA VAL A 290 -19.68 4.87 2.58
C VAL A 290 -19.67 3.53 1.85
N VAL A 291 -20.41 2.57 2.39
CA VAL A 291 -20.65 1.24 1.82
C VAL A 291 -22.10 0.85 2.01
N LYS A 292 -22.55 -0.14 1.25
CA LYS A 292 -23.87 -0.75 1.42
C LYS A 292 -23.75 -2.28 1.42
N TRP A 293 -24.62 -2.92 2.19
CA TRP A 293 -24.96 -4.32 2.02
C TRP A 293 -26.39 -4.38 1.51
N PRO A 294 -26.65 -5.11 0.42
CA PRO A 294 -28.00 -5.28 -0.13
C PRO A 294 -28.91 -6.10 0.79
#